data_AF-A0A653JLW1-F1
#
_entry.id   AF-A0A653JLW1-F1
#
_cell.length_a   1.000
_cell.length_b   1.000
_cell.length_c   1.000
_cell.angle_alpha   90.00
_cell.angle_beta   90.00
_cell.angle_gamma   90.00
#
_symmetry.space_group_name_H-M   'P 1'
#
loop_
_entity.id
_entity.type
_entity.pdbx_description
1 polymer ?
#
loop_
_entity_poly.entity_id
_entity_poly.type
_entity_poly.pdbx_seq_one_letter_code
_entity_poly.pdbx_strand_id
1 'polypeptide(L)'
;MKEPVKTRGDRYGIISLVDKSGREDGEIQGVITTFTKIDADGNWFDVKNLQDANADDISKISIPENLFPNSKAFYFVFNLKTHKIAVQTYSKGDTFSVNSAARLFEGLAANPTIERKFGDIKINVVQSRASLKKVFGLTSISKIIITIAKPNVDVFDDDFEGKIEKHLEELHSRELELKYTAEKGKSLVISDEIKMVSEPALENGHIRVEGKMNGLPEKRSTADYPKIKQDKYDEEVKSESQAFGDLARNI
;
A
#
# COMPACT_ATOMS: atom_id res chain seq x y z
N MET A 1 -17.23 0.29 -11.70
CA MET A 1 -16.98 0.85 -10.37
C MET A 1 -16.51 2.28 -10.55
N LYS A 2 -17.33 3.26 -10.17
CA LYS A 2 -16.98 4.69 -10.20
C LYS A 2 -17.13 5.31 -8.82
N GLU A 3 -16.98 4.51 -7.77
CA GLU A 3 -17.14 4.98 -6.39
C GLU A 3 -15.79 5.46 -5.85
N PRO A 4 -15.70 6.70 -5.38
CA PRO A 4 -14.49 7.20 -4.74
C PRO A 4 -14.25 6.50 -3.39
N VAL A 5 -12.99 6.12 -3.14
CA VAL A 5 -12.56 5.50 -1.88
C VAL A 5 -11.81 6.54 -1.05
N LYS A 6 -12.13 6.64 0.25
CA LYS A 6 -11.41 7.52 1.19
C LYS A 6 -10.01 6.96 1.42
N THR A 7 -8.97 7.76 1.18
CA THR A 7 -7.57 7.32 1.32
C THR A 7 -6.92 7.87 2.59
N ARG A 8 -7.06 9.17 2.86
CA ARG A 8 -6.52 9.83 4.07
C ARG A 8 -7.16 11.21 4.28
N GLY A 9 -7.55 11.54 5.51
CA GLY A 9 -8.22 12.82 5.79
C GLY A 9 -9.42 12.97 4.86
N ASP A 10 -9.53 14.12 4.19
CA ASP A 10 -10.61 14.39 3.23
C ASP A 10 -10.24 14.05 1.78
N ARG A 11 -9.12 13.34 1.57
CA ARG A 11 -8.70 12.89 0.24
C ARG A 11 -9.35 11.57 -0.14
N TYR A 12 -9.92 11.56 -1.33
CA TYR A 12 -10.50 10.40 -1.98
C TYR A 12 -9.70 10.05 -3.23
N GLY A 13 -9.74 8.78 -3.63
CA GLY A 13 -9.14 8.26 -4.85
C GLY A 13 -10.16 7.48 -5.67
N ILE A 14 -10.01 7.50 -6.99
CA ILE A 14 -10.81 6.72 -7.93
C ILE A 14 -9.92 6.25 -9.08
N ILE A 15 -10.16 5.05 -9.61
CA ILE A 15 -9.59 4.63 -10.89
C ILE A 15 -10.39 5.34 -11.99
N SER A 16 -9.82 6.41 -12.54
CA SER A 16 -10.47 7.27 -13.54
C SER A 16 -10.29 6.76 -14.97
N LEU A 17 -9.24 5.98 -15.22
CA LEU A 17 -8.96 5.37 -16.51
C LEU A 17 -8.35 3.99 -16.32
N VAL A 18 -8.77 3.03 -17.16
CA VAL A 18 -8.16 1.71 -17.27
C VAL A 18 -7.92 1.44 -18.74
N ASP A 19 -6.66 1.21 -19.10
CA ASP A 19 -6.24 0.70 -20.38
C ASP A 19 -5.97 -0.81 -20.27
N LYS A 20 -6.67 -1.58 -21.10
CA LYS A 20 -6.57 -3.04 -21.16
C LYS A 20 -5.92 -3.54 -22.45
N SER A 21 -5.36 -2.64 -23.26
CA SER A 21 -4.70 -2.98 -24.52
C SER A 21 -3.56 -3.98 -24.31
N GLY A 22 -2.77 -3.81 -23.24
CA GLY A 22 -1.68 -4.73 -22.85
C GLY A 22 -2.14 -6.02 -22.13
N ARG A 23 -3.44 -6.32 -22.07
CA ARG A 23 -3.94 -7.47 -21.29
C ARG A 23 -3.40 -8.80 -21.80
N GLU A 24 -3.26 -8.96 -23.11
CA GLU A 24 -2.71 -10.17 -23.72
C GLU A 24 -1.24 -10.38 -23.34
N ASP A 25 -0.50 -9.30 -23.13
CA ASP A 25 0.89 -9.33 -22.64
C ASP A 25 1.00 -9.58 -21.12
N GLY A 26 -0.14 -9.57 -20.42
CA GLY A 26 -0.24 -9.75 -18.98
C GLY A 26 -0.16 -8.45 -18.19
N GLU A 27 -0.49 -7.30 -18.80
CA GLU A 27 -0.44 -6.00 -18.12
C GLU A 27 -1.74 -5.21 -18.29
N ILE A 28 -2.14 -4.51 -17.23
CA ILE A 28 -3.22 -3.51 -17.27
C ILE A 28 -2.65 -2.20 -16.74
N GLN A 29 -2.91 -1.09 -17.42
CA GLN A 29 -2.42 0.22 -17.00
C GLN A 29 -3.60 1.16 -16.73
N GLY A 30 -3.36 2.27 -16.06
CA GLY A 30 -4.41 3.25 -15.88
C GLY A 30 -4.01 4.45 -15.05
N VAL A 31 -5.04 5.21 -14.69
CA VAL A 31 -4.91 6.46 -13.93
C VAL A 31 -5.76 6.38 -12.68
N ILE A 32 -5.14 6.70 -11.56
CA ILE A 32 -5.78 7.02 -10.29
C ILE A 32 -5.91 8.54 -10.21
N THR A 33 -7.14 9.03 -10.11
CA THR A 33 -7.39 10.44 -9.80
C THR A 33 -7.70 10.56 -8.32
N THR A 34 -7.03 11.48 -7.64
CA THR A 34 -7.29 11.81 -6.24
C THR A 34 -7.78 13.24 -6.11
N PHE A 35 -8.68 13.50 -5.18
CA PHE A 35 -9.31 14.82 -5.00
C PHE A 35 -9.75 15.01 -3.55
N THR A 36 -10.15 16.23 -3.20
CA THR A 36 -10.71 16.53 -1.87
C THR A 36 -12.23 16.48 -1.94
N LYS A 37 -12.86 15.73 -1.04
CA LYS A 37 -14.31 15.77 -0.88
C LYS A 37 -14.65 16.74 0.24
N ILE A 38 -15.31 17.84 -0.10
CA ILE A 38 -15.76 18.85 0.86
C ILE A 38 -17.18 18.49 1.28
N ASP A 39 -17.44 18.55 2.58
CA ASP A 39 -18.80 18.47 3.12
C ASP A 39 -19.45 19.86 3.00
N ALA A 40 -20.26 20.04 1.94
CA ALA A 40 -20.89 21.33 1.66
C ALA A 40 -21.94 21.71 2.71
N ASP A 41 -22.60 20.72 3.30
CA ASP A 41 -23.64 20.88 4.32
C ASP A 41 -23.08 20.94 5.76
N GLY A 42 -21.76 20.80 5.90
CA GLY A 42 -21.06 20.83 7.17
C GLY A 42 -20.87 22.24 7.75
N ASN A 43 -20.21 22.33 8.89
CA ASN A 43 -19.87 23.60 9.51
C ASN A 43 -18.74 24.29 8.73
N TRP A 44 -18.95 25.56 8.39
CA TRP A 44 -17.95 26.41 7.76
C TRP A 44 -17.37 27.39 8.78
N PHE A 45 -16.04 27.55 8.78
CA PHE A 45 -15.36 28.47 9.69
C PHE A 45 -15.02 29.79 8.98
N ASP A 46 -15.53 30.91 9.51
CA ASP A 46 -15.20 32.25 9.06
C ASP A 46 -13.90 32.72 9.73
N VAL A 47 -12.81 32.67 8.97
CA VAL A 47 -11.48 33.08 9.43
C VAL A 47 -11.40 34.58 9.73
N LYS A 48 -12.22 35.43 9.08
CA LYS A 48 -12.18 36.88 9.29
C LYS A 48 -12.72 37.25 10.67
N ASN A 49 -13.80 36.60 11.08
CA ASN A 49 -14.45 36.83 12.36
C ASN A 49 -14.06 35.79 13.43
N LEU A 50 -13.27 34.76 13.06
CA LEU A 50 -12.81 33.66 13.92
C LEU A 50 -13.97 32.90 14.61
N GLN A 51 -15.05 32.66 13.87
CA GLN A 51 -16.27 32.00 14.36
C GLN A 51 -16.91 31.15 13.26
N ASP A 52 -17.97 30.42 13.58
CA ASP A 52 -18.76 29.71 12.56
C ASP A 52 -19.41 30.69 11.59
N ALA A 53 -19.43 30.32 10.31
CA ALA A 53 -20.08 31.10 9.27
C ALA A 53 -21.60 31.12 9.51
N ASN A 54 -22.21 32.28 9.31
CA ASN A 54 -23.65 32.43 9.37
C ASN A 54 -24.32 31.84 8.10
N ALA A 55 -25.64 31.68 8.16
CA ALA A 55 -26.43 31.11 7.06
C ALA A 55 -26.31 31.92 5.76
N ASP A 56 -26.19 33.25 5.84
CA ASP A 56 -26.05 34.11 4.65
C ASP A 56 -24.73 33.85 3.92
N ASP A 57 -23.63 33.65 4.66
CA ASP A 57 -22.32 33.34 4.09
C ASP A 57 -22.26 31.93 3.51
N ILE A 58 -22.87 30.95 4.19
CA ILE A 58 -22.98 29.57 3.70
C ILE A 58 -23.80 29.52 2.39
N SER A 59 -24.89 30.30 2.30
CA SER A 59 -25.76 30.32 1.11
C SER A 59 -25.04 30.76 -0.18
N LYS A 60 -23.92 31.48 -0.06
CA LYS A 60 -23.09 31.92 -1.19
C LYS A 60 -22.16 30.82 -1.70
N ILE A 61 -21.96 29.75 -0.93
CA ILE A 61 -21.09 28.64 -1.29
C ILE A 61 -21.89 27.68 -2.15
N SER A 62 -21.53 27.59 -3.44
CA SER A 62 -22.16 26.69 -4.40
C SER A 62 -21.10 25.83 -5.07
N ILE A 63 -20.95 24.59 -4.59
CA ILE A 63 -20.04 23.58 -5.18
C ILE A 63 -20.89 22.54 -5.90
N PRO A 64 -20.76 22.38 -7.24
CA PRO A 64 -21.49 21.35 -7.96
C PRO A 64 -21.14 19.95 -7.45
N GLU A 65 -22.14 19.07 -7.28
CA GLU A 65 -21.97 17.73 -6.69
C GLU A 65 -20.92 16.85 -7.40
N ASN A 66 -20.66 17.12 -8.68
CA ASN A 66 -19.74 16.37 -9.53
C ASN A 66 -18.35 17.01 -9.66
N LEU A 67 -18.10 18.17 -9.05
CA LEU A 67 -16.82 18.88 -9.13
C LEU A 67 -16.10 18.87 -7.79
N PHE A 68 -14.96 18.19 -7.76
CA PHE A 68 -14.12 18.08 -6.57
C PHE A 68 -12.81 18.85 -6.76
N PRO A 69 -12.41 19.71 -5.80
CA PRO A 69 -11.17 20.46 -5.89
C PRO A 69 -9.93 19.59 -5.63
N ASN A 70 -8.76 20.16 -5.92
CA ASN A 70 -7.45 19.55 -5.68
C ASN A 70 -7.28 18.18 -6.36
N SER A 71 -7.82 18.06 -7.58
CA SER A 71 -7.69 16.88 -8.42
C SER A 71 -6.23 16.68 -8.86
N LYS A 72 -5.73 15.45 -8.72
CA LYS A 72 -4.36 15.04 -9.03
C LYS A 72 -4.37 13.65 -9.65
N ALA A 73 -3.59 13.44 -10.70
CA ALA A 73 -3.54 12.18 -11.43
C ALA A 73 -2.23 11.43 -11.16
N PHE A 74 -2.32 10.11 -11.00
CA PHE A 74 -1.18 9.22 -10.79
C PHE A 74 -1.37 7.96 -11.63
N TYR A 75 -0.30 7.47 -12.26
CA TYR A 75 -0.35 6.26 -13.05
C TYR A 75 -0.25 4.99 -12.18
N PHE A 76 -0.84 3.89 -12.66
CA PHE A 76 -0.58 2.56 -12.12
C PHE A 76 -0.39 1.52 -13.24
N VAL A 77 0.36 0.46 -12.94
CA VAL A 77 0.49 -0.74 -13.76
C VAL A 77 0.17 -1.95 -12.89
N PHE A 78 -0.73 -2.80 -13.34
CA PHE A 78 -1.03 -4.09 -12.75
C PHE A 78 -0.46 -5.20 -13.62
N ASN A 79 0.51 -5.94 -13.08
CA ASN A 79 1.06 -7.13 -13.71
C ASN A 79 0.18 -8.34 -13.34
N LEU A 80 -0.47 -8.91 -14.35
CA LEU A 80 -1.41 -10.03 -14.21
C LEU A 80 -0.70 -11.36 -13.91
N LYS A 81 0.59 -11.49 -14.23
CA LYS A 81 1.36 -12.71 -13.99
C LYS A 81 1.85 -12.79 -12.55
N THR A 82 2.33 -11.67 -12.01
CA THR A 82 2.86 -11.61 -10.63
C THR A 82 1.84 -11.11 -9.62
N HIS A 83 0.65 -10.68 -10.07
CA HIS A 83 -0.38 -10.04 -9.27
C HIS A 83 0.11 -8.80 -8.49
N LYS A 84 1.08 -8.06 -9.04
CA LYS A 84 1.66 -6.86 -8.43
C LYS A 84 1.14 -5.59 -9.08
N ILE A 85 0.80 -4.60 -8.25
CA ILE A 85 0.43 -3.26 -8.69
C ILE A 85 1.56 -2.29 -8.37
N ALA A 86 2.15 -1.71 -9.40
CA ALA A 86 3.02 -0.56 -9.29
C ALA A 86 2.18 0.72 -9.36
N VAL A 87 2.46 1.69 -8.47
CA VAL A 87 1.74 2.97 -8.44
C VAL A 87 2.75 4.10 -8.44
N GLN A 88 2.48 5.12 -9.26
CA GLN A 88 3.24 6.35 -9.25
C GLN A 88 2.96 7.12 -7.95
N THR A 89 4.02 7.42 -7.20
CA THR A 89 3.89 8.07 -5.89
C THR A 89 4.20 9.57 -5.91
N TYR A 90 4.75 10.06 -7.03
CA TYR A 90 5.10 11.46 -7.23
C TYR A 90 4.85 11.87 -8.68
N SER A 91 4.24 13.03 -8.88
CA SER A 91 4.06 13.70 -10.17
C SER A 91 4.03 15.21 -9.95
N LYS A 92 4.90 15.98 -10.62
CA LYS A 92 4.85 17.46 -10.66
C LYS A 92 4.60 18.18 -9.32
N GLY A 93 5.30 17.76 -8.26
CA GLY A 93 5.18 18.34 -6.91
C GLY A 93 4.06 17.71 -6.06
N ASP A 94 3.21 16.90 -6.65
CA ASP A 94 2.13 16.17 -6.01
C ASP A 94 2.56 14.76 -5.58
N THR A 95 2.07 14.34 -4.43
CA THR A 95 2.41 13.04 -3.83
C THR A 95 1.17 12.19 -3.62
N PHE A 96 1.30 10.89 -3.90
CA PHE A 96 0.34 9.86 -3.52
C PHE A 96 1.09 8.73 -2.81
N SER A 97 0.96 8.65 -1.49
CA SER A 97 1.76 7.69 -0.72
C SER A 97 1.33 6.26 -1.01
N VAL A 98 2.28 5.32 -0.86
CA VAL A 98 2.02 3.88 -1.00
C VAL A 98 0.87 3.42 -0.11
N ASN A 99 0.79 3.91 1.13
CA ASN A 99 -0.32 3.58 2.04
C ASN A 99 -1.67 4.14 1.57
N SER A 100 -1.69 5.30 0.90
CA SER A 100 -2.92 5.85 0.32
C SER A 100 -3.37 5.02 -0.88
N ALA A 101 -2.42 4.53 -1.68
CA ALA A 101 -2.68 3.59 -2.76
C ALA A 101 -3.21 2.24 -2.23
N ALA A 102 -2.57 1.66 -1.21
CA ALA A 102 -3.03 0.44 -0.57
C ALA A 102 -4.48 0.57 -0.10
N ARG A 103 -4.81 1.63 0.64
CA ARG A 103 -6.18 1.91 1.09
C ARG A 103 -7.18 2.07 -0.05
N LEU A 104 -6.77 2.69 -1.16
CA LEU A 104 -7.61 2.78 -2.35
C LEU A 104 -7.95 1.37 -2.87
N PHE A 105 -6.95 0.51 -3.06
CA PHE A 105 -7.17 -0.84 -3.56
C PHE A 105 -7.91 -1.74 -2.55
N GLU A 106 -7.64 -1.63 -1.25
CA GLU A 106 -8.39 -2.29 -0.19
C GLU A 106 -9.87 -1.89 -0.22
N GLY A 107 -10.17 -0.60 -0.32
CA GLY A 107 -11.56 -0.13 -0.38
C GLY A 107 -12.27 -0.52 -1.67
N LEU A 108 -11.55 -0.62 -2.79
CA LEU A 108 -12.10 -1.17 -4.03
C LEU A 108 -12.39 -2.67 -3.89
N ALA A 109 -11.46 -3.43 -3.30
CA ALA A 109 -11.57 -4.86 -3.05
C ALA A 109 -12.72 -5.20 -2.10
N ALA A 110 -12.96 -4.37 -1.08
CA ALA A 110 -14.05 -4.49 -0.13
C ALA A 110 -15.42 -4.10 -0.70
N ASN A 111 -15.53 -3.81 -2.01
CA ASN A 111 -16.82 -3.59 -2.63
C ASN A 111 -17.67 -4.88 -2.52
N PRO A 112 -18.94 -4.81 -2.05
CA PRO A 112 -19.77 -6.01 -1.82
C PRO A 112 -19.96 -6.90 -3.06
N THR A 113 -19.86 -6.32 -4.27
CA THR A 113 -19.94 -7.09 -5.52
C THR A 113 -18.66 -7.86 -5.81
N ILE A 114 -17.49 -7.28 -5.48
CA ILE A 114 -16.20 -7.97 -5.58
C ILE A 114 -16.11 -9.04 -4.51
N GLU A 115 -16.37 -8.69 -3.25
CA GLU A 115 -16.24 -9.61 -2.11
C GLU A 115 -17.14 -10.83 -2.25
N ARG A 116 -18.40 -10.66 -2.69
CA ARG A 116 -19.30 -11.79 -2.95
C ARG A 116 -18.80 -12.72 -4.07
N LYS A 117 -18.04 -12.18 -5.04
CA LYS A 117 -17.57 -12.95 -6.20
C LYS A 117 -16.23 -13.62 -5.96
N PHE A 118 -15.32 -12.95 -5.26
CA PHE A 118 -13.92 -13.36 -5.14
C PHE A 118 -13.50 -13.64 -3.69
N GLY A 119 -14.38 -13.40 -2.72
CA GLY A 119 -14.07 -13.51 -1.30
C GLY A 119 -13.30 -12.31 -0.77
N ASP A 120 -12.70 -12.51 0.41
CA ASP A 120 -11.82 -11.55 1.08
C ASP A 120 -10.51 -11.42 0.29
N ILE A 121 -10.28 -10.25 -0.32
CA ILE A 121 -9.05 -9.96 -1.07
C ILE A 121 -8.13 -9.14 -0.18
N LYS A 122 -6.97 -9.71 0.16
CA LYS A 122 -5.94 -9.03 0.95
C LYS A 122 -4.97 -8.29 0.05
N ILE A 123 -4.78 -7.00 0.33
CA ILE A 123 -3.79 -6.16 -0.34
C ILE A 123 -2.59 -6.01 0.59
N ASN A 124 -1.41 -6.42 0.13
CA ASN A 124 -0.17 -6.26 0.88
C ASN A 124 0.73 -5.24 0.19
N VAL A 125 1.40 -4.41 0.99
CA VAL A 125 2.46 -3.52 0.49
C VAL A 125 3.76 -4.30 0.43
N VAL A 126 4.31 -4.45 -0.78
CA VAL A 126 5.64 -5.05 -0.99
C VAL A 126 6.69 -4.18 -0.32
N GLN A 127 7.55 -4.79 0.47
CA GLN A 127 8.55 -4.13 1.31
C GLN A 127 9.95 -4.27 0.72
N SER A 128 10.81 -3.30 1.01
CA SER A 128 12.19 -3.35 0.54
C SER A 128 12.97 -4.45 1.26
N ARG A 129 13.76 -5.27 0.55
CA ARG A 129 14.69 -6.24 1.16
C ARG A 129 15.70 -5.58 2.11
N ALA A 130 16.09 -4.33 1.84
CA ALA A 130 16.96 -3.55 2.72
C ALA A 130 16.31 -3.25 4.09
N SER A 131 14.97 -3.35 4.20
CA SER A 131 14.26 -3.18 5.46
C SER A 131 14.61 -4.25 6.49
N LEU A 132 14.95 -5.48 6.07
CA LEU A 132 15.37 -6.56 6.99
C LEU A 132 16.58 -6.13 7.84
N LYS A 133 17.59 -5.53 7.20
CA LYS A 133 18.77 -5.00 7.91
C LYS A 133 18.38 -3.88 8.89
N LYS A 134 17.38 -3.06 8.55
CA LYS A 134 16.91 -1.97 9.42
C LYS A 134 16.16 -2.52 10.63
N VAL A 135 15.20 -3.44 10.43
CA VAL A 135 14.38 -3.97 11.53
C VAL A 135 15.17 -4.85 12.47
N PHE A 136 16.09 -5.67 11.95
CA PHE A 136 16.97 -6.52 12.77
C PHE A 136 18.18 -5.79 13.34
N GLY A 137 18.41 -4.54 12.93
CA GLY A 137 19.57 -3.76 13.36
C GLY A 137 19.47 -3.18 14.78
N LEU A 138 18.57 -3.67 15.65
CA LEU A 138 18.49 -3.25 17.06
C LEU A 138 19.67 -3.81 17.86
N THR A 139 20.16 -3.06 18.85
CA THR A 139 21.28 -3.50 19.72
C THR A 139 20.91 -4.74 20.55
N SER A 140 19.65 -4.82 20.99
CA SER A 140 19.10 -6.00 21.64
C SER A 140 17.67 -6.22 21.17
N ILE A 141 17.32 -7.46 20.82
CA ILE A 141 16.00 -7.82 20.33
C ILE A 141 15.27 -8.64 21.39
N SER A 142 14.11 -8.16 21.80
CA SER A 142 13.26 -8.83 22.80
C SER A 142 12.13 -9.63 22.16
N LYS A 143 11.66 -9.22 20.97
CA LYS A 143 10.59 -9.90 20.25
C LYS A 143 10.75 -9.76 18.75
N ILE A 144 10.44 -10.83 18.02
CA ILE A 144 10.26 -10.84 16.57
C ILE A 144 8.88 -11.44 16.30
N ILE A 145 8.08 -10.76 15.48
CA ILE A 145 6.80 -11.26 14.95
C ILE A 145 6.90 -11.23 13.44
N ILE A 146 6.75 -12.38 12.80
CA ILE A 146 6.74 -12.53 11.34
C ILE A 146 5.34 -12.98 10.96
N THR A 147 4.64 -12.14 10.22
CA THR A 147 3.31 -12.46 9.68
C THR A 147 3.47 -12.75 8.20
N ILE A 148 2.95 -13.88 7.74
CA ILE A 148 2.89 -14.27 6.33
C ILE A 148 1.43 -14.57 6.01
N ALA A 149 0.79 -13.72 5.21
CA ALA A 149 -0.54 -14.00 4.70
C ALA A 149 -0.48 -15.07 3.62
N LYS A 150 -1.61 -15.76 3.41
CA LYS A 150 -1.78 -16.72 2.33
C LYS A 150 -1.38 -16.08 0.99
N PRO A 151 -0.31 -16.57 0.33
CA PRO A 151 0.11 -16.05 -0.96
C PRO A 151 -0.91 -16.37 -2.07
N ASN A 152 -0.81 -15.69 -3.22
CA ASN A 152 -1.62 -15.99 -4.40
C ASN A 152 -1.15 -17.27 -5.11
N VAL A 153 -2.06 -18.23 -5.29
CA VAL A 153 -1.82 -19.60 -5.80
C VAL A 153 -1.04 -19.68 -7.13
N ASP A 154 -1.19 -18.68 -8.00
CA ASP A 154 -0.63 -18.73 -9.36
C ASP A 154 0.77 -18.07 -9.51
N VAL A 155 1.39 -17.60 -8.41
CA VAL A 155 2.59 -16.73 -8.47
C VAL A 155 3.89 -17.44 -8.05
N PHE A 156 3.83 -18.62 -7.42
CA PHE A 156 4.98 -19.21 -6.72
C PHE A 156 5.52 -20.48 -7.36
N ASP A 157 6.78 -20.41 -7.81
CA ASP A 157 7.60 -21.56 -8.27
C ASP A 157 8.68 -21.96 -7.24
N ASP A 158 8.79 -21.27 -6.10
CA ASP A 158 9.77 -21.59 -5.04
C ASP A 158 9.21 -22.60 -4.02
N ASP A 159 10.09 -23.50 -3.61
CA ASP A 159 9.81 -24.69 -2.82
C ASP A 159 9.34 -24.35 -1.39
N PHE A 160 9.69 -23.17 -0.87
CA PHE A 160 9.30 -22.72 0.47
C PHE A 160 7.97 -21.96 0.49
N GLU A 161 7.76 -21.02 -0.44
CA GLU A 161 6.50 -20.26 -0.53
C GLU A 161 5.33 -21.18 -0.88
N GLY A 162 5.54 -22.12 -1.82
CA GLY A 162 4.53 -23.15 -2.14
C GLY A 162 4.21 -24.08 -0.95
N LYS A 163 5.18 -24.37 -0.07
CA LYS A 163 4.94 -25.14 1.16
C LYS A 163 4.08 -24.37 2.17
N ILE A 164 4.35 -23.08 2.38
CA ILE A 164 3.52 -22.25 3.27
C ILE A 164 2.11 -22.13 2.71
N GLU A 165 1.97 -21.91 1.41
CA GLU A 165 0.66 -21.79 0.78
C GLU A 165 -0.16 -23.07 0.94
N LYS A 166 0.41 -24.22 0.57
CA LYS A 166 -0.24 -25.52 0.74
C LYS A 166 -0.63 -25.77 2.21
N HIS A 167 0.26 -25.42 3.13
CA HIS A 167 -0.01 -25.54 4.57
C HIS A 167 -1.18 -24.65 5.02
N LEU A 168 -1.26 -23.40 4.57
CA LEU A 168 -2.36 -22.50 4.89
C LEU A 168 -3.68 -22.93 4.24
N GLU A 169 -3.65 -23.46 3.02
CA GLU A 169 -4.81 -24.05 2.33
C GLU A 169 -5.37 -25.25 3.10
N GLU A 170 -4.51 -26.22 3.44
CA GLU A 170 -4.88 -27.43 4.20
C GLU A 170 -5.52 -27.11 5.56
N LEU A 171 -5.07 -26.02 6.20
CA LEU A 171 -5.60 -25.57 7.48
C LEU A 171 -6.79 -24.61 7.37
N HIS A 172 -7.21 -24.25 6.15
CA HIS A 172 -8.18 -23.19 5.90
C HIS A 172 -7.83 -21.87 6.62
N SER A 173 -6.53 -21.56 6.70
CA SER A 173 -6.00 -20.39 7.38
C SER A 173 -5.71 -19.25 6.41
N ARG A 174 -5.88 -18.00 6.88
CA ARG A 174 -5.59 -16.78 6.12
C ARG A 174 -4.15 -16.29 6.27
N GLU A 175 -3.50 -16.66 7.38
CA GLU A 175 -2.14 -16.21 7.69
C GLU A 175 -1.45 -17.14 8.69
N LEU A 176 -0.12 -17.07 8.67
CA LEU A 176 0.79 -17.67 9.64
C LEU A 176 1.47 -16.55 10.42
N GLU A 177 1.46 -16.63 11.76
CA GLU A 177 2.25 -15.75 12.63
C GLU A 177 3.30 -16.57 13.39
N LEU A 178 4.57 -16.25 13.17
CA LEU A 178 5.69 -16.79 13.94
C LEU A 178 6.15 -15.75 14.95
N LYS A 179 6.13 -16.10 16.24
CA LYS A 179 6.47 -15.20 17.34
C LYS A 179 7.60 -15.77 18.18
N TYR A 180 8.68 -15.01 18.25
CA TYR A 180 9.84 -15.30 19.08
C TYR A 180 9.93 -14.26 20.19
N THR A 181 10.12 -14.69 21.43
CA THR A 181 10.30 -13.81 22.59
C THR A 181 11.57 -14.21 23.33
N ALA A 182 12.45 -13.25 23.60
CA ALA A 182 13.68 -13.50 24.33
C ALA A 182 13.40 -13.94 25.77
N GLU A 183 14.23 -14.85 26.29
CA GLU A 183 14.30 -15.08 27.73
C GLU A 183 14.72 -13.81 28.48
N LYS A 184 14.39 -13.75 29.77
CA LYS A 184 14.70 -12.58 30.60
C LYS A 184 16.20 -12.29 30.60
N GLY A 185 16.56 -11.06 30.21
CA GLY A 185 17.95 -10.61 30.16
C GLY A 185 18.75 -11.12 28.94
N LYS A 186 18.11 -11.82 28.00
CA LYS A 186 18.72 -12.27 26.75
C LYS A 186 18.23 -11.43 25.57
N SER A 187 18.93 -11.55 24.44
CA SER A 187 18.53 -11.02 23.15
C SER A 187 18.27 -12.19 22.21
N LEU A 188 17.27 -12.07 21.34
CA LEU A 188 17.10 -12.98 20.21
C LEU A 188 18.30 -12.87 19.27
N VAL A 189 18.70 -14.00 18.71
CA VAL A 189 19.71 -14.13 17.67
C VAL A 189 18.99 -14.39 16.35
N ILE A 190 19.37 -13.66 15.30
CA ILE A 190 18.77 -13.83 13.97
C ILE A 190 19.40 -15.06 13.31
N SER A 191 18.75 -16.21 13.47
CA SER A 191 19.13 -17.47 12.83
C SER A 191 18.85 -17.44 11.31
N ASP A 192 19.42 -18.39 10.58
CA ASP A 192 19.15 -18.53 9.15
C ASP A 192 17.70 -18.95 8.87
N GLU A 193 17.06 -19.69 9.79
CA GLU A 193 15.62 -19.98 9.74
C GLU A 193 14.77 -18.69 9.79
N ILE A 194 15.07 -17.79 10.73
CA ILE A 194 14.39 -16.49 10.82
C ILE A 194 14.56 -15.69 9.52
N LYS A 195 15.76 -15.71 8.91
CA LYS A 195 15.99 -15.03 7.63
C LYS A 195 15.22 -15.68 6.49
N MET A 196 15.20 -17.02 6.42
CA MET A 196 14.52 -17.78 5.38
C MET A 196 13.02 -17.48 5.36
N VAL A 197 12.37 -17.44 6.53
CA VAL A 197 10.93 -17.12 6.61
C VAL A 197 10.65 -15.61 6.49
N SER A 198 11.67 -14.76 6.67
CA SER A 198 11.51 -13.30 6.58
C SER A 198 11.40 -12.78 5.15
N GLU A 199 12.05 -13.43 4.16
CA GLU A 199 12.01 -12.93 2.78
C GLU A 199 10.61 -12.99 2.16
N PRO A 200 9.88 -14.12 2.22
CA PRO A 200 8.50 -14.21 1.72
C PRO A 200 7.54 -13.21 2.40
N ALA A 201 7.78 -12.91 3.68
CA ALA A 201 6.99 -11.96 4.43
C ALA A 201 7.09 -10.53 3.88
N LEU A 202 8.13 -10.20 3.09
CA LEU A 202 8.26 -8.87 2.49
C LEU A 202 7.23 -8.63 1.37
N GLU A 203 6.75 -9.67 0.72
CA GLU A 203 5.75 -9.54 -0.36
C GLU A 203 4.34 -9.83 0.16
N ASN A 204 4.20 -10.81 1.06
CA ASN A 204 2.91 -11.35 1.46
C ASN A 204 2.56 -11.10 2.94
N GLY A 205 3.27 -10.22 3.65
CA GLY A 205 3.01 -9.98 5.07
C GLY A 205 3.83 -8.83 5.63
N HIS A 206 4.40 -8.99 6.82
CA HIS A 206 5.34 -8.02 7.41
C HIS A 206 6.09 -8.65 8.58
N ILE A 207 7.18 -8.00 8.98
CA ILE A 207 7.96 -8.34 10.18
C ILE A 207 7.89 -7.16 11.15
N ARG A 208 7.72 -7.46 12.43
CA ARG A 208 7.80 -6.50 13.54
C ARG A 208 8.87 -6.95 14.53
N VAL A 209 9.76 -6.04 14.89
CA VAL A 209 10.84 -6.28 15.84
C VAL A 209 10.72 -5.29 16.98
N GLU A 210 10.71 -5.79 18.21
CA GLU A 210 10.73 -4.98 19.43
C GLU A 210 12.03 -5.22 20.19
N GLY A 211 12.67 -4.15 20.65
CA GLY A 211 13.95 -4.27 21.32
C GLY A 211 14.46 -2.94 21.85
N LYS A 212 15.77 -2.78 21.84
CA LYS A 212 16.44 -1.54 22.23
C LYS A 212 17.47 -1.11 21.20
N MET A 213 17.57 0.20 21.03
CA MET A 213 18.63 0.88 20.29
C MET A 213 19.27 1.89 21.23
N ASN A 214 20.58 1.82 21.43
CA ASN A 214 21.29 2.71 22.35
C ASN A 214 20.66 2.74 23.76
N GLY A 215 20.16 1.59 24.24
CA GLY A 215 19.52 1.44 25.54
C GLY A 215 18.05 1.85 25.63
N LEU A 216 17.50 2.53 24.61
CA LEU A 216 16.11 2.99 24.59
C LEU A 216 15.18 1.97 23.90
N PRO A 217 13.94 1.77 24.39
CA PRO A 217 12.97 0.91 23.72
C PRO A 217 12.67 1.39 22.31
N GLU A 218 12.68 0.48 21.34
CA GLU A 218 12.35 0.77 19.95
C GLU A 218 11.50 -0.36 19.34
N LYS A 219 10.59 0.02 18.46
CA LYS A 219 9.79 -0.89 17.63
C LYS A 219 10.02 -0.55 16.17
N ARG A 220 10.30 -1.56 15.35
CA ARG A 220 10.50 -1.39 13.91
C ARG A 220 9.61 -2.37 13.17
N SER A 221 9.02 -1.94 12.07
CA SER A 221 8.32 -2.83 11.15
C SER A 221 8.85 -2.69 9.74
N THR A 222 8.89 -3.79 8.99
CA THR A 222 9.20 -3.74 7.56
C THR A 222 8.09 -3.04 6.77
N ALA A 223 6.85 -3.02 7.28
CA ALA A 223 5.72 -2.26 6.72
C ALA A 223 5.99 -0.74 6.63
N ASP A 224 6.92 -0.20 7.42
CA ASP A 224 7.35 1.20 7.36
C ASP A 224 8.29 1.49 6.17
N TYR A 225 8.70 0.46 5.43
CA TYR A 225 9.69 0.53 4.36
C TYR A 225 9.18 -0.11 3.06
N PRO A 226 8.19 0.52 2.40
CA PRO A 226 7.69 0.02 1.11
C PRO A 226 8.82 -0.05 0.07
N LYS A 227 8.70 -0.99 -0.88
CA LYS A 227 9.59 -1.08 -2.05
C LYS A 227 9.29 0.11 -2.96
N ILE A 228 10.25 1.03 -3.05
CA ILE A 228 10.18 2.21 -3.91
C ILE A 228 11.30 2.11 -4.95
N LYS A 229 10.94 2.25 -6.23
CA LYS A 229 11.89 2.50 -7.32
C LYS A 229 11.74 3.93 -7.80
N GLN A 230 12.85 4.55 -8.16
CA GLN A 230 12.91 5.92 -8.67
C GLN A 230 13.82 5.95 -9.88
N ASP A 231 13.45 6.78 -10.86
CA ASP A 231 14.24 7.04 -12.04
C ASP A 231 14.03 8.49 -12.48
N LYS A 232 14.87 8.97 -13.40
CA LYS A 232 14.75 10.28 -14.05
C LYS A 232 14.42 10.09 -15.52
N TYR A 233 13.65 11.00 -16.08
CA TYR A 233 13.35 11.03 -17.51
C TYR A 233 13.41 12.46 -18.03
N ASP A 234 13.57 12.59 -19.34
CA ASP A 234 13.51 13.87 -20.04
C ASP A 234 12.10 14.08 -20.59
N GLU A 235 11.44 15.15 -20.14
CA GLU A 235 10.07 15.49 -20.52
C GLU A 235 9.94 15.87 -22.00
N GLU A 236 11.02 16.29 -22.67
CA GLU A 236 11.03 16.59 -24.10
C GLU A 236 11.07 15.32 -24.97
N VAL A 237 11.56 14.21 -24.41
CA VAL A 237 11.78 12.95 -25.13
C VAL A 237 10.66 11.95 -24.83
N LYS A 238 10.15 11.93 -23.60
CA LYS A 238 9.27 10.87 -23.12
C LYS A 238 8.19 11.41 -22.19
N SER A 239 6.96 10.96 -22.37
CA SER A 239 5.89 11.32 -21.44
C SER A 239 6.11 10.67 -20.07
N GLU A 240 5.59 11.33 -19.03
CA GLU A 240 5.61 10.80 -17.66
C GLU A 240 4.96 9.41 -17.56
N SER A 241 3.87 9.17 -18.29
CA SER A 241 3.20 7.87 -18.34
C SER A 241 4.09 6.77 -18.93
N GLN A 242 4.80 7.07 -20.01
CA GLN A 242 5.74 6.13 -20.63
C GLN A 242 6.96 5.90 -19.73
N ALA A 243 7.48 6.96 -19.09
CA ALA A 243 8.59 6.86 -18.13
C ALA A 243 8.22 5.94 -16.96
N PHE A 244 7.05 6.17 -16.36
CA PHE A 244 6.52 5.34 -15.29
C PHE A 244 6.27 3.90 -15.75
N GLY A 245 5.63 3.70 -16.90
CA GLY A 245 5.35 2.38 -17.46
C GLY A 245 6.61 1.53 -17.57
N ASP A 246 7.67 2.06 -18.19
CA ASP A 246 8.92 1.31 -18.36
C ASP A 246 9.63 1.01 -17.04
N LEU A 247 9.57 1.90 -16.05
CA LEU A 247 10.09 1.62 -14.71
C LEU A 247 9.27 0.53 -14.01
N ALA A 248 7.94 0.55 -14.18
CA ALA A 248 7.01 -0.36 -13.55
C ALA A 248 7.09 -1.80 -14.07
N ARG A 249 7.37 -2.00 -15.37
CA ARG A 249 7.54 -3.34 -15.97
C ARG A 249 8.69 -4.14 -15.39
N ASN A 250 9.66 -3.46 -14.80
CA ASN A 250 10.85 -4.08 -14.21
C ASN A 250 10.65 -4.44 -12.72
N ILE A 251 9.44 -4.41 -12.16
CA ILE A 251 9.19 -4.53 -10.69
C ILE A 251 8.89 -5.95 -10.22
#